data_AF-A0A372BRY1-F1
#
_entry.id   AF-A0A372BRY1-F1
#
_cell.length_a   1.000
_cell.length_b   1.000
_cell.length_c   1.000
_cell.angle_alpha   90.00
_cell.angle_beta   90.00
_cell.angle_gamma   90.00
#
_symmetry.space_group_name_H-M   'P 1'
#
loop_
_entity.id
_entity.type
_entity.pdbx_description
1 polymer ?
#
loop_
_entity_poly.entity_id
_entity_poly.type
_entity_poly.pdbx_seq_one_letter_code
_entity_poly.pdbx_strand_id
1 'polypeptide(L)'
;MRHYEIVLLVHPDQSDQVVGMVERYISQIKEAEGQIHRLEDWGRRQLAYPINKIHKAHYILMNVECGQTTLDELEELFRYNDAIIRNLIIRREHAITEESLLAKSAEEKRARKAQREEAQQVAQDAE
;
A
#
# COMPACT_ATOMS: atom_id res chain seq x y z
N MET A 1 7.93 22.22 -3.09
CA MET A 1 8.00 20.75 -3.16
C MET A 1 7.14 20.27 -4.30
N ARG A 2 7.24 18.99 -4.71
CA ARG A 2 6.43 18.42 -5.80
C ARG A 2 5.55 17.31 -5.25
N HIS A 3 4.40 17.09 -5.89
CA HIS A 3 3.50 16.00 -5.55
C HIS A 3 3.86 14.74 -6.33
N TYR A 4 3.88 13.61 -5.64
CA TYR A 4 4.12 12.30 -6.20
C TYR A 4 3.06 11.32 -5.71
N GLU A 5 2.70 10.40 -6.58
CA GLU A 5 1.88 9.24 -6.27
C GLU A 5 2.77 8.00 -6.38
N ILE A 6 2.83 7.24 -5.29
CA ILE A 6 3.70 6.08 -5.15
C ILE A 6 2.80 4.87 -4.91
N VAL A 7 2.92 3.87 -5.79
CA VAL A 7 2.26 2.58 -5.63
C VAL A 7 3.33 1.53 -5.35
N LEU A 8 3.17 0.79 -4.26
CA LEU A 8 4.06 -0.29 -3.86
C LEU A 8 3.35 -1.63 -3.94
N LEU A 9 4.03 -2.62 -4.50
CA LEU A 9 3.64 -4.02 -4.44
C LEU A 9 4.61 -4.73 -3.51
N VAL A 10 4.11 -5.26 -2.40
CA VAL A 10 4.88 -6.00 -1.41
C VAL A 10 4.59 -7.49 -1.53
N HIS A 11 5.63 -8.30 -1.28
CA HIS A 11 5.54 -9.75 -1.23
C HIS A 11 4.44 -10.21 -0.25
N PRO A 12 3.58 -11.17 -0.62
CA PRO A 12 2.43 -11.56 0.20
C PRO A 12 2.84 -12.14 1.57
N ASP A 13 4.01 -12.76 1.67
CA ASP A 13 4.54 -13.34 2.91
C ASP A 13 5.03 -12.28 3.91
N GLN A 14 5.36 -11.07 3.43
CA GLN A 14 5.78 -9.95 4.27
C GLN A 14 4.63 -8.97 4.56
N SER A 15 3.39 -9.41 4.35
CA SER A 15 2.20 -8.58 4.52
C SER A 15 2.06 -8.00 5.93
N ASP A 16 2.53 -8.70 6.96
CA ASP A 16 2.42 -8.26 8.35
C ASP A 16 3.45 -7.17 8.69
N GLN A 17 4.54 -7.07 7.92
CA GLN A 17 5.58 -6.06 8.09
C GLN A 17 5.28 -4.73 7.37
N VAL A 18 4.24 -4.72 6.54
CA VAL A 18 3.86 -3.58 5.70
C VAL A 18 3.65 -2.31 6.53
N VAL A 19 2.91 -2.40 7.64
CA VAL A 19 2.57 -1.23 8.47
C VAL A 19 3.84 -0.55 8.99
N GLY A 20 4.78 -1.32 9.58
CA GLY A 20 6.04 -0.78 10.08
C GLY A 20 6.99 -0.29 8.99
N MET A 21 6.89 -0.80 7.77
CA MET A 21 7.61 -0.23 6.62
C MET A 21 7.05 1.13 6.23
N VAL A 22 5.72 1.23 6.10
CA VAL A 22 5.02 2.46 5.74
C VAL A 22 5.26 3.56 6.77
N GLU A 23 5.18 3.24 8.06
CA GLU A 23 5.46 4.19 9.14
C GLU A 23 6.88 4.76 9.06
N ARG A 24 7.88 3.93 8.73
CA ARG A 24 9.26 4.40 8.54
C ARG A 24 9.38 5.39 7.38
N TYR A 25 8.74 5.09 6.24
CA TYR A 25 8.73 6.01 5.10
C TYR A 25 8.02 7.33 5.44
N ILE A 26 6.92 7.26 6.18
CA ILE A 26 6.18 8.45 6.66
C ILE A 26 7.07 9.32 7.55
N SER A 27 7.80 8.72 8.49
CA SER A 27 8.70 9.45 9.37
C SER A 27 9.81 10.15 8.59
N GLN A 28 10.45 9.47 7.64
CA GLN A 28 11.50 10.08 6.79
C GLN A 28 10.97 11.24 5.95
N ILE A 29 9.77 11.10 5.37
CA ILE A 29 9.13 12.18 4.61
C ILE A 29 8.86 13.38 5.52
N LYS A 30 8.36 13.15 6.73
CA LYS A 30 8.06 14.22 7.69
C LYS A 30 9.33 14.90 8.22
N GLU A 31 10.41 14.16 8.44
CA GLU A 31 11.72 14.69 8.82
C GLU A 31 12.29 15.64 7.76
N ALA A 32 12.01 15.36 6.47
CA ALA A 32 12.37 16.22 5.35
C ALA A 32 11.33 17.34 5.05
N GLU A 33 10.47 17.66 6.02
CA GLU A 33 9.38 18.66 5.91
C GLU A 33 8.35 18.37 4.80
N GLY A 34 8.29 17.12 4.33
CA GLY A 34 7.30 16.65 3.38
C GLY A 34 5.95 16.32 4.01
N GLN A 35 4.90 16.28 3.19
CA GLN A 35 3.54 15.99 3.62
C GLN A 35 3.00 14.73 2.95
N ILE A 36 2.16 13.97 3.67
CA ILE A 36 1.42 12.85 3.09
C ILE A 36 -0.04 13.27 2.98
N HIS A 37 -0.52 13.32 1.74
CA HIS A 37 -1.88 13.75 1.41
C HIS A 37 -2.87 12.61 1.46
N ARG A 38 -2.43 11.40 1.09
CA ARG A 38 -3.25 10.20 1.05
C ARG A 38 -2.41 8.97 1.32
N LEU A 39 -2.95 8.05 2.11
CA LEU A 39 -2.35 6.74 2.36
C LEU A 39 -3.48 5.70 2.33
N GLU A 40 -3.37 4.73 1.44
CA GLU A 40 -4.35 3.66 1.32
C GLU A 40 -3.67 2.29 1.29
N ASP A 41 -4.17 1.38 2.11
CA ASP A 41 -3.85 -0.04 2.08
C ASP A 41 -4.96 -0.76 1.31
N TRP A 42 -4.65 -1.25 0.11
CA TRP A 42 -5.59 -2.02 -0.70
C TRP A 42 -5.55 -3.52 -0.39
N GLY A 43 -4.68 -3.94 0.53
CA GLY A 43 -4.47 -5.30 0.97
C GLY A 43 -3.92 -6.23 -0.11
N ARG A 44 -4.07 -7.53 0.14
CA ARG A 44 -3.63 -8.60 -0.76
C ARG A 44 -4.56 -8.75 -1.95
N ARG A 45 -4.02 -8.58 -3.15
CA ARG A 45 -4.74 -8.72 -4.42
C ARG A 45 -4.05 -9.72 -5.34
N GLN A 46 -4.84 -10.44 -6.13
CA GLN A 46 -4.30 -11.33 -7.16
C GLN A 46 -3.75 -10.51 -8.33
N LEU A 47 -2.55 -10.87 -8.78
CA LEU A 47 -1.90 -10.25 -9.92
C LEU A 47 -2.51 -10.79 -11.22
N ALA A 48 -2.60 -9.94 -12.24
CA ALA A 48 -3.07 -10.36 -13.57
C ALA A 48 -2.10 -11.36 -14.23
N TYR A 49 -0.81 -11.27 -13.91
CA TYR A 49 0.25 -12.17 -14.34
C TYR A 49 1.28 -12.33 -13.21
N PRO A 50 2.00 -13.46 -13.15
CA PRO A 50 2.99 -13.67 -12.11
C PRO A 50 4.19 -12.75 -12.27
N ILE A 51 4.66 -12.18 -11.16
CA ILE A 51 5.91 -11.42 -11.07
C ILE A 51 6.83 -12.21 -10.13
N ASN A 52 8.04 -12.57 -10.56
CA ASN A 52 8.96 -13.39 -9.76
C ASN A 52 8.31 -14.68 -9.21
N LYS A 53 7.45 -15.32 -10.00
CA LYS A 53 6.65 -16.52 -9.63
C LYS A 53 5.59 -16.30 -8.53
N ILE A 54 5.29 -15.05 -8.20
CA ILE A 54 4.30 -14.67 -7.21
C ILE A 54 2.98 -14.33 -7.91
N HIS A 55 1.86 -14.81 -7.39
CA HIS A 55 0.51 -14.59 -7.96
C HIS A 55 -0.35 -13.60 -7.18
N LYS A 56 0.07 -13.20 -5.96
CA LYS A 56 -0.64 -12.25 -5.10
C LYS A 56 0.35 -11.26 -4.53
N ALA A 57 -0.02 -10.00 -4.40
CA ALA A 57 0.81 -8.98 -3.75
C ALA A 57 -0.04 -8.12 -2.84
N HIS A 58 0.58 -7.56 -1.79
CA HIS A 58 -0.03 -6.53 -0.97
C HIS A 58 0.18 -5.18 -1.65
N TYR A 59 -0.89 -4.47 -1.96
CA TYR A 59 -0.83 -3.17 -2.62
C TYR A 59 -0.98 -2.02 -1.62
N ILE A 60 -0.10 -1.05 -1.73
CA ILE A 60 -0.11 0.18 -0.93
C ILE A 60 -0.04 1.36 -1.88
N LEU A 61 -0.85 2.38 -1.61
CA LEU A 61 -0.84 3.66 -2.29
C LEU A 61 -0.45 4.75 -1.30
N MET A 62 0.43 5.64 -1.74
CA MET A 62 0.80 6.82 -0.99
C MET A 62 0.88 8.03 -1.91
N ASN A 63 0.19 9.12 -1.57
CA ASN A 63 0.37 10.41 -2.21
C ASN A 63 1.14 11.32 -1.28
N VAL A 64 2.31 11.75 -1.76
CA VAL A 64 3.28 12.51 -0.97
C VAL A 64 3.60 13.82 -1.65
N GLU A 65 3.98 14.78 -0.85
CA GLU A 65 4.62 16.00 -1.25
C GLU A 65 6.01 16.03 -0.63
N CYS A 66 7.04 16.00 -1.46
CA CYS A 66 8.42 15.98 -0.99
C CYS A 66 9.37 16.72 -1.94
N GLY A 67 10.59 16.96 -1.45
CA GLY A 67 11.71 17.42 -2.26
C GLY A 67 12.26 16.31 -3.17
N GLN A 68 13.14 16.68 -4.11
CA GLN A 68 13.78 15.70 -5.00
C GLN A 68 14.71 14.77 -4.22
N THR A 69 15.52 15.31 -3.29
CA THR A 69 16.47 14.52 -2.49
C THR A 69 15.77 13.41 -1.71
N THR A 70 14.66 13.72 -1.03
CA THR A 70 13.86 12.72 -0.30
C THR A 70 13.25 11.68 -1.23
N LEU A 71 12.86 12.06 -2.45
CA LEU A 71 12.36 11.11 -3.43
C LEU A 71 13.44 10.12 -3.86
N ASP A 72 14.65 10.61 -4.11
CA ASP A 72 15.79 9.79 -4.53
C ASP A 72 16.18 8.79 -3.42
N GLU A 73 16.17 9.24 -2.16
CA GLU A 73 16.37 8.37 -0.98
C GLU A 73 15.28 7.29 -0.86
N LEU A 74 14.00 7.65 -1.06
CA LEU A 74 12.91 6.69 -1.05
C LEU A 74 13.04 5.66 -2.18
N GLU A 75 13.42 6.09 -3.38
CA GLU A 75 13.65 5.17 -4.51
C GLU A 75 14.77 4.18 -4.20
N GLU A 76 15.85 4.65 -3.58
CA GLU A 76 16.96 3.82 -3.13
C GLU A 76 16.51 2.79 -2.08
N LEU A 77 15.74 3.22 -1.08
CA LEU A 77 15.16 2.35 -0.06
C LEU A 77 14.20 1.31 -0.65
N PHE A 78 13.42 1.67 -1.67
CA PHE A 78 12.55 0.71 -2.36
C PHE A 78 13.34 -0.31 -3.17
N ARG A 79 14.47 0.11 -3.75
CA ARG A 79 15.34 -0.75 -4.56
C ARG A 79 16.07 -1.80 -3.73
N TYR A 80 16.54 -1.44 -2.53
CA TYR A 80 17.26 -2.36 -1.65
C TYR A 80 16.37 -3.21 -0.75
N ASN A 81 15.05 -2.97 -0.77
CA ASN A 81 14.12 -3.76 0.01
C ASN A 81 13.54 -4.92 -0.80
N ASP A 82 14.03 -6.13 -0.53
CA ASP A 82 13.59 -7.36 -1.17
C ASP A 82 12.10 -7.68 -0.98
N ALA A 83 11.45 -7.09 0.02
CA ALA A 83 10.01 -7.25 0.21
C ALA A 83 9.19 -6.54 -0.87
N ILE A 84 9.73 -5.48 -1.49
CA ILE A 84 9.05 -4.70 -2.52
C ILE A 84 9.35 -5.33 -3.89
N ILE A 85 8.35 -5.98 -4.47
CA ILE A 85 8.50 -6.66 -5.77
C ILE A 85 8.39 -5.71 -6.96
N ARG A 86 7.71 -4.58 -6.77
CA ARG A 86 7.57 -3.52 -7.77
C ARG A 86 7.13 -2.23 -7.09
N ASN A 87 7.64 -1.11 -7.58
CA ASN A 87 7.15 0.22 -7.25
C ASN A 87 6.84 1.00 -8.54
N LEU A 88 5.99 2.01 -8.42
CA LEU A 88 5.72 2.98 -9.48
C LEU A 88 5.55 4.35 -8.85
N ILE A 89 6.39 5.29 -9.29
CA ILE A 89 6.38 6.68 -8.85
C ILE A 89 5.88 7.53 -10.01
N ILE A 90 4.82 8.31 -9.80
CA ILE A 90 4.24 9.20 -10.80
C ILE A 90 4.20 10.61 -10.24
N ARG A 91 4.72 11.58 -11.01
CA ARG A 91 4.58 12.99 -10.66
C ARG A 91 3.13 13.46 -10.88
N ARG A 92 2.60 14.21 -9.92
CA ARG A 92 1.27 14.84 -9.99
C ARG A 92 1.40 16.37 -10.00
N GLU A 93 0.41 17.02 -10.60
CA GLU A 93 0.33 18.48 -10.65
C GLU A 93 -0.19 19.06 -9.33
N HIS A 94 -1.09 18.34 -8.65
CA HIS A 94 -1.73 18.75 -7.41
C HIS A 94 -1.76 17.62 -6.37
N ALA A 95 -2.01 17.99 -5.11
CA ALA A 95 -2.28 17.05 -4.04
C ALA A 95 -3.62 16.33 -4.27
N ILE A 96 -3.58 15.00 -4.38
CA ILE A 96 -4.77 14.17 -4.48
C ILE A 96 -5.05 13.60 -3.09
N THR A 97 -6.13 14.07 -2.46
CA THR A 97 -6.57 13.67 -1.12
C THR A 97 -7.81 12.77 -1.14
N GLU A 98 -8.50 12.70 -2.28
CA GLU A 98 -9.73 11.93 -2.43
C GLU A 98 -9.48 10.42 -2.37
N GLU A 99 -10.44 9.69 -1.83
CA GLU A 99 -10.37 8.24 -1.73
C GLU A 99 -10.51 7.57 -3.11
N SER A 100 -9.63 6.60 -3.38
CA SER A 100 -9.64 5.82 -4.61
C SER A 100 -10.82 4.84 -4.65
N LEU A 101 -11.30 4.54 -5.87
CA LEU A 101 -12.24 3.45 -6.12
C LEU A 101 -11.69 2.09 -5.60
N LEU A 102 -10.36 1.95 -5.58
CA LEU A 102 -9.70 0.74 -5.12
C LEU A 102 -9.81 0.56 -3.61
N ALA A 103 -9.76 1.64 -2.83
CA ALA A 103 -9.99 1.60 -1.37
C ALA A 103 -11.43 1.21 -1.06
N LYS A 104 -12.42 1.84 -1.70
CA LYS A 104 -13.84 1.48 -1.58
C LYS A 104 -14.09 0.00 -1.88
N SER A 105 -13.52 -0.48 -3.00
CA SER A 105 -13.64 -1.90 -3.38
C SER A 105 -12.94 -2.86 -2.42
N ALA A 106 -11.87 -2.41 -1.75
CA ALA A 106 -11.13 -3.22 -0.79
C ALA A 106 -11.91 -3.35 0.52
N GLU A 107 -12.51 -2.26 1.00
CA GLU A 107 -13.35 -2.24 2.19
C GLU A 107 -14.60 -3.11 2.02
N GLU A 108 -15.31 -3.00 0.89
CA GLU A 108 -16.46 -3.85 0.56
C GLU A 108 -16.09 -5.35 0.57
N LYS A 109 -14.93 -5.70 0.01
CA LYS A 109 -14.44 -7.09 -0.01
C LYS A 109 -14.06 -7.58 1.39
N ARG A 110 -13.45 -6.73 2.22
CA ARG A 110 -13.11 -7.05 3.62
C ARG A 110 -14.39 -7.28 4.42
N ALA A 111 -15.38 -6.40 4.30
CA ALA A 111 -16.67 -6.52 4.97
C ALA A 111 -17.41 -7.81 4.57
N ARG A 112 -17.46 -8.12 3.28
CA ARG A 112 -18.09 -9.36 2.79
C ARG A 112 -17.37 -10.63 3.26
N LYS A 113 -16.04 -10.58 3.42
CA LYS A 113 -15.25 -11.70 3.96
C LYS A 113 -15.53 -11.91 5.45
N ALA A 114 -15.55 -10.84 6.24
CA ALA A 114 -15.84 -10.89 7.67
C ALA A 114 -17.24 -11.46 7.96
N GLN A 115 -18.27 -11.00 7.24
CA GLN A 115 -19.64 -11.51 7.36
C GLN A 115 -19.74 -13.02 7.07
N ARG A 116 -18.96 -13.51 6.10
CA ARG A 116 -18.94 -14.93 5.76
C ARG A 116 -18.26 -15.78 6.84
N GLU A 117 -17.19 -15.27 7.43
CA GLU A 117 -16.45 -15.92 8.52
C GLU A 117 -17.31 -15.97 9.80
N GLU A 118 -18.00 -14.87 10.15
CA GLU A 118 -18.96 -14.84 11.27
C GLU A 118 -20.12 -15.82 11.08
N ALA A 119 -20.71 -15.88 9.88
CA ALA A 119 -21.78 -16.82 9.59
C ALA A 119 -21.34 -18.29 9.69
N GLN A 120 -20.08 -18.59 9.36
CA GLN A 120 -19.50 -19.92 9.50
C GLN A 120 -19.22 -20.28 10.96
N GLN A 121 -18.74 -19.31 11.75
CA GLN A 121 -18.49 -19.48 13.19
C GLN A 121 -19.79 -19.77 13.95
N VAL A 122 -20.86 -18.99 13.69
CA VAL A 122 -22.18 -19.18 14.31
C VAL A 122 -22.79 -20.54 13.95
N ALA A 123 -22.56 -21.03 12.74
CA ALA A 123 -23.04 -22.35 12.33
C ALA A 123 -22.27 -23.50 13.01
N GLN A 124 -20.99 -23.32 13.30
CA GLN A 124 -20.16 -24.30 14.01
C GLN A 124 -20.44 -24.34 15.51
N ASP A 125 -20.75 -23.19 16.13
CA ASP A 125 -21.07 -23.12 17.56
C ASP A 125 -22.51 -23.61 17.89
N ALA A 126 -23.34 -23.81 16.86
CA ALA A 126 -24.72 -24.30 16.97
C ALA A 126 -24.87 -25.82 16.77
N GLU A 127 -23.79 -26.52 16.41
CA GLU A 127 -23.71 -27.98 16.19
C GLU A 127 -23.06 -28.68 17.40
#